data_AF-A0A884P6G3-F1
#
_entry.id   AF-A0A884P6G3-F1
#
_cell.length_a   1.000
_cell.length_b   1.000
_cell.length_c   1.000
_cell.angle_alpha   90.00
_cell.angle_beta   90.00
_cell.angle_gamma   90.00
#
_symmetry.space_group_name_H-M   'P 1'
#
loop_
_entity.id
_entity.type
_entity.pdbx_description
1 polymer ?
#
loop_
_entity_poly.entity_id
_entity_poly.type
_entity_poly.pdbx_seq_one_letter_code
_entity_poly.pdbx_strand_id
1 'polypeptide(L)'
;MFLLEILKFYGINLYDPSIPPFVLLCLCFLNLFIFSLGCFCNIIIYFTIIINKENKYVTQIRELQWLLGRLINLYIKSSYVFLVVEILLFFWINIIINLICFKIVNTYYKIF
;
A
#
# COMPACT_ATOMS: atom_id res chain seq x y z
N MET A 1 1.38 -7.46 10.42
CA MET A 1 1.08 -7.85 11.82
C MET A 1 -0.41 -8.11 12.04
N PHE A 2 -1.30 -7.28 11.49
CA PHE A 2 -2.76 -7.40 11.65
C PHE A 2 -3.37 -8.75 11.16
N LEU A 3 -3.00 -9.28 9.98
CA LEU A 3 -3.58 -10.54 9.49
C LEU A 3 -3.17 -11.77 10.33
N LEU A 4 -1.95 -11.77 10.88
CA LEU A 4 -1.45 -12.84 11.73
C LEU A 4 -2.24 -12.95 13.04
N GLU A 5 -2.65 -11.81 13.59
CA GLU A 5 -3.50 -11.74 14.78
C GLU A 5 -4.95 -12.11 14.45
N ILE A 6 -5.49 -11.70 13.30
CA ILE A 6 -6.80 -12.13 12.82
C ILE A 6 -6.83 -13.65 12.61
N LEU A 7 -5.82 -14.23 11.97
CA LEU A 7 -5.73 -15.67 11.75
C LEU A 7 -5.63 -16.44 13.07
N LYS A 8 -4.84 -15.94 14.04
CA LYS A 8 -4.82 -16.48 15.40
C LYS A 8 -6.19 -16.38 16.09
N PHE A 9 -6.91 -15.27 15.90
CA PHE A 9 -8.25 -15.08 16.45
C PHE A 9 -9.27 -16.07 15.88
N TYR A 10 -9.16 -16.42 14.59
CA TYR A 10 -9.94 -17.48 13.96
C TYR A 10 -9.45 -18.90 14.27
N GLY A 11 -8.48 -19.08 15.16
CA GLY A 11 -7.95 -20.39 15.55
C GLY A 11 -7.04 -21.04 14.52
N ILE A 12 -6.63 -20.32 13.47
CA ILE A 12 -5.73 -20.83 12.44
C ILE A 12 -4.29 -20.69 12.95
N ASN A 13 -3.72 -21.79 13.43
CA ASN A 13 -2.34 -21.83 13.88
C ASN A 13 -1.41 -22.08 12.69
N LEU A 14 -0.75 -21.03 12.18
CA LEU A 14 0.14 -21.09 11.01
C LEU A 14 1.35 -22.02 11.17
N TYR A 15 1.64 -22.48 12.39
CA TYR A 15 2.70 -23.43 12.71
C TYR A 15 2.22 -24.87 12.81
N ASP A 16 0.93 -25.13 12.52
CA ASP A 16 0.40 -26.48 12.49
C ASP A 16 1.01 -27.24 11.29
N PRO A 17 1.75 -28.34 11.52
CA PRO A 17 2.39 -29.11 10.46
C PRO A 17 1.38 -29.77 9.50
N SER A 18 0.10 -29.81 9.85
CA SER A 18 -0.98 -30.30 8.98
C SER A 18 -1.39 -29.29 7.90
N ILE A 19 -0.99 -28.02 7.99
CA ILE A 19 -1.34 -27.00 7.00
C ILE A 19 -0.55 -27.24 5.70
N PRO A 20 -1.23 -27.41 4.55
CA PRO A 20 -0.56 -27.57 3.28
C PRO A 20 0.28 -26.32 2.92
N PRO A 21 1.50 -26.47 2.37
CA PRO A 21 2.35 -25.34 1.98
C PRO A 21 1.67 -24.34 1.03
N PHE A 22 0.74 -24.81 0.20
CA PHE A 22 -0.05 -23.97 -0.69
C PHE A 22 -0.98 -22.99 0.06
N VAL A 23 -1.53 -23.39 1.21
CA VAL A 23 -2.39 -22.53 2.03
C VAL A 23 -1.58 -21.38 2.63
N LEU A 24 -0.39 -21.67 3.15
CA LEU A 24 0.57 -20.66 3.63
C LEU A 24 0.93 -19.66 2.53
N LEU A 25 1.20 -20.17 1.32
CA LEU A 25 1.49 -19.34 0.14
C LEU A 25 0.30 -18.42 -0.19
N CYS A 26 -0.93 -18.95 -0.24
CA CYS A 26 -2.14 -18.16 -0.46
C CYS A 26 -2.34 -17.07 0.60
N LEU A 27 -2.07 -17.37 1.87
CA LEU A 27 -2.15 -16.38 2.96
C LEU A 27 -1.08 -15.29 2.83
N CYS A 28 0.13 -15.62 2.37
CA CYS A 28 1.16 -14.63 2.05
C CYS A 28 0.73 -13.73 0.88
N PHE A 29 0.15 -14.30 -0.18
CA PHE A 29 -0.40 -13.53 -1.30
C PHE A 29 -1.53 -12.60 -0.86
N LEU A 30 -2.46 -13.10 -0.06
CA LEU A 30 -3.58 -12.31 0.46
C LEU A 30 -3.07 -11.12 1.29
N ASN A 31 -2.05 -11.34 2.13
CA ASN A 31 -1.39 -10.28 2.88
C ASN A 31 -0.78 -9.19 1.98
N LEU A 32 0.00 -9.60 0.98
CA LEU A 32 0.62 -8.67 0.04
C LEU A 32 -0.42 -7.89 -0.75
N PHE A 33 -1.51 -8.56 -1.15
CA PHE A 33 -2.62 -7.93 -1.85
C PHE A 33 -3.33 -6.89 -0.98
N ILE A 34 -3.68 -7.24 0.27
CA ILE A 34 -4.30 -6.29 1.22
C ILE A 34 -3.38 -5.09 1.46
N PHE A 35 -2.08 -5.33 1.64
CA PHE A 35 -1.10 -4.26 1.82
C PHE A 35 -1.03 -3.34 0.59
N SER A 36 -0.97 -3.93 -0.62
CA SER A 36 -1.02 -3.17 -1.88
C SER A 36 -2.30 -2.35 -2.02
N LEU A 37 -3.44 -2.88 -1.60
CA LEU A 37 -4.72 -2.18 -1.66
C LEU A 37 -4.75 -1.01 -0.67
N GLY A 38 -4.13 -1.16 0.50
CA GLY A 38 -3.88 -0.07 1.44
C GLY A 38 -3.04 1.05 0.84
N CYS A 39 -1.93 0.72 0.17
CA CYS A 39 -1.11 1.70 -0.55
C CYS A 39 -1.94 2.44 -1.62
N PHE A 40 -2.77 1.73 -2.38
CA PHE A 40 -3.63 2.34 -3.39
C PHE A 40 -4.65 3.32 -2.80
N CYS A 41 -5.31 2.96 -1.69
CA CYS A 41 -6.19 3.87 -0.97
C CYS A 41 -5.46 5.13 -0.49
N ASN A 42 -4.25 4.98 0.07
CA ASN A 42 -3.43 6.11 0.49
C ASN A 42 -3.08 7.02 -0.69
N ILE A 43 -2.70 6.47 -1.85
CA ILE A 43 -2.44 7.22 -3.08
C ILE A 43 -3.66 8.06 -3.46
N ILE A 44 -4.86 7.48 -3.47
CA ILE A 44 -6.11 8.19 -3.79
C ILE A 44 -6.36 9.34 -2.80
N ILE A 45 -6.17 9.09 -1.50
CA ILE A 45 -6.38 10.11 -0.46
C ILE A 45 -5.41 11.28 -0.66
N TYR A 46 -4.12 11.01 -0.87
CA TYR A 46 -3.12 12.04 -1.12
C TYR A 46 -3.43 12.83 -2.40
N PHE A 47 -3.82 12.15 -3.49
CA PHE A 47 -4.25 12.82 -4.73
C PHE A 47 -5.46 13.73 -4.50
N THR A 48 -6.46 13.25 -3.76
CA THR A 48 -7.68 14.01 -3.46
C THR A 48 -7.36 15.25 -2.62
N ILE A 49 -6.45 15.13 -1.64
CA ILE A 49 -5.99 16.27 -0.84
C ILE A 49 -5.26 17.28 -1.73
N ILE A 50 -4.37 16.84 -2.63
CA ILE A 50 -3.63 17.72 -3.53
C ILE A 50 -4.58 18.48 -4.47
N ILE A 51 -5.50 17.77 -5.14
CA ILE A 51 -6.46 18.37 -6.09
C ILE A 51 -7.39 19.37 -5.38
N ASN A 52 -7.97 19.00 -4.24
CA ASN A 52 -8.86 19.90 -3.49
C ASN A 52 -8.13 21.12 -2.94
N LYS A 53 -6.82 21.03 -2.74
CA LYS A 53 -5.98 22.12 -2.28
C LYS A 53 -5.67 23.10 -3.40
N GLU A 54 -5.35 22.62 -4.60
CA GLU A 54 -5.20 23.48 -5.79
C GLU A 54 -6.48 24.28 -6.09
N ASN A 55 -7.66 23.68 -5.89
CA ASN A 55 -8.95 24.36 -6.08
C ASN A 55 -9.31 25.40 -4.99
N LYS A 56 -8.68 25.39 -3.81
CA LYS A 56 -9.00 26.31 -2.69
C LYS A 56 -7.91 27.35 -2.38
N TYR A 57 -6.71 27.24 -2.95
CA TYR A 57 -5.57 28.10 -2.61
C TYR A 57 -5.50 29.45 -3.36
N VAL A 58 -6.45 29.75 -4.24
CA VAL A 58 -6.39 30.99 -5.03
C VAL A 58 -6.92 32.23 -4.28
N THR A 59 -7.75 32.11 -3.24
CA THR A 59 -8.57 33.29 -2.87
C THR A 59 -8.40 33.98 -1.52
N GLN A 60 -7.78 33.44 -0.43
CA GLN A 60 -8.10 34.08 0.87
C GLN A 60 -7.08 34.33 2.00
N ILE A 61 -5.77 34.05 1.89
CA ILE A 61 -4.91 34.26 3.09
C ILE A 61 -3.57 34.90 2.75
N ARG A 62 -3.56 36.09 2.13
CA ARG A 62 -2.29 36.74 1.76
C ARG A 62 -1.58 37.48 2.91
N GLU A 63 -2.16 37.59 4.10
CA GLU A 63 -1.63 38.50 5.14
C GLU A 63 -1.26 37.88 6.50
N LEU A 64 -1.44 36.57 6.73
CA LEU A 64 -1.08 35.92 8.01
C LEU A 64 -0.03 34.79 7.90
N GLN A 65 0.76 34.78 6.81
CA GLN A 65 1.21 33.52 6.20
C GLN A 65 2.69 33.13 6.28
N TRP A 66 3.59 33.81 7.01
CA TRP A 66 5.01 33.44 6.85
C TRP A 66 5.41 32.12 7.51
N LEU A 67 5.04 31.91 8.78
CA LEU A 67 5.35 30.68 9.54
C LEU A 67 4.39 29.53 9.21
N LEU A 68 3.09 29.84 9.16
CA LEU A 68 2.05 28.89 8.74
C LEU A 68 2.24 28.46 7.28
N GLY A 69 2.63 29.37 6.39
CA GLY A 69 2.95 29.04 5.00
C GLY A 69 4.13 28.08 4.89
N ARG A 70 5.20 28.26 5.69
CA ARG A 70 6.34 27.31 5.73
C ARG A 70 5.95 25.93 6.25
N LEU A 71 5.17 25.84 7.33
CA LEU A 71 4.71 24.56 7.89
C LEU A 71 3.77 23.83 6.92
N ILE A 72 2.86 24.56 6.29
CA ILE A 72 1.97 24.03 5.25
C ILE A 72 2.79 23.54 4.06
N ASN A 73 3.81 24.29 3.63
CA ASN A 73 4.64 23.93 2.48
C ASN A 73 5.56 22.75 2.78
N LEU A 74 6.08 22.64 4.01
CA LEU A 74 6.79 21.46 4.49
C LEU A 74 5.85 20.25 4.52
N TYR A 75 4.64 20.39 5.08
CA TYR A 75 3.65 19.32 5.06
C TYR A 75 3.30 18.87 3.63
N ILE A 76 3.11 19.82 2.70
CA ILE A 76 2.88 19.52 1.28
C ILE A 76 4.05 18.74 0.68
N LYS A 77 5.28 19.23 0.88
CA LYS A 77 6.48 18.59 0.35
C LYS A 77 6.62 17.17 0.91
N SER A 78 6.34 16.99 2.19
CA SER A 78 6.27 15.68 2.83
C SER A 78 5.17 14.82 2.21
N SER A 79 3.96 15.35 1.97
CA SER A 79 2.86 14.61 1.34
C SER A 79 3.22 14.11 -0.06
N TYR A 80 3.93 14.89 -0.87
CA TYR A 80 4.42 14.45 -2.18
C TYR A 80 5.46 13.34 -2.05
N VAL A 81 6.39 13.45 -1.09
CA VAL A 81 7.39 12.38 -0.84
C VAL A 81 6.69 11.09 -0.40
N PHE A 82 5.73 11.17 0.52
CA PHE A 82 4.93 10.02 0.95
C PHE A 82 4.13 9.41 -0.20
N LEU A 83 3.52 10.24 -1.05
CA LEU A 83 2.81 9.78 -2.25
C LEU A 83 3.73 9.01 -3.20
N VAL A 84 4.92 9.54 -3.48
CA VAL A 84 5.92 8.87 -4.34
C VAL A 84 6.36 7.54 -3.73
N VAL A 85 6.62 7.49 -2.42
CA VAL A 85 6.99 6.25 -1.73
C VAL A 85 5.87 5.21 -1.80
N GLU A 86 4.62 5.60 -1.56
CA GLU A 86 3.45 4.71 -1.65
C GLU A 86 3.24 4.18 -3.07
N ILE A 87 3.44 5.02 -4.10
CA ILE A 87 3.40 4.58 -5.51
C ILE A 87 4.49 3.55 -5.80
N LEU A 88 5.73 3.82 -5.37
CA LEU A 88 6.84 2.89 -5.58
C LEU A 88 6.60 1.55 -4.86
N LEU A 89 6.11 1.60 -3.60
CA LEU A 89 5.75 0.42 -2.84
C LEU A 89 4.65 -0.37 -3.54
N PHE A 90 3.58 0.29 -3.99
CA PHE A 90 2.47 -0.33 -4.72
C PHE A 90 2.97 -1.11 -5.95
N PHE A 91 3.79 -0.47 -6.81
CA PHE A 91 4.33 -1.15 -7.99
C PHE A 91 5.26 -2.30 -7.63
N TRP A 92 6.13 -2.10 -6.63
CA TRP A 92 7.08 -3.12 -6.19
C TRP A 92 6.37 -4.39 -5.69
N ILE A 93 5.32 -4.24 -4.88
CA ILE A 93 4.53 -5.36 -4.36
C ILE A 93 3.85 -6.12 -5.52
N ASN A 94 3.25 -5.40 -6.47
CA ASN A 94 2.58 -6.02 -7.61
C ASN A 94 3.56 -6.78 -8.53
N ILE A 95 4.78 -6.27 -8.71
CA ILE A 95 5.83 -6.99 -9.45
C ILE A 95 6.19 -8.30 -8.74
N ILE A 96 6.37 -8.28 -7.42
CA ILE A 96 6.66 -9.50 -6.64
C ILE A 96 5.52 -10.51 -6.78
N ILE A 97 4.27 -10.08 -6.60
CA ILE A 97 3.09 -10.95 -6.74
C ILE A 97 3.08 -11.60 -8.14
N ASN A 98 3.25 -10.81 -9.20
CA ASN A 98 3.25 -11.31 -10.57
C ASN A 98 4.40 -12.29 -10.86
N LEU A 99 5.61 -12.01 -10.36
CA LEU A 99 6.76 -12.92 -10.52
C LEU A 99 6.53 -14.27 -9.84
N ILE A 100 5.96 -14.27 -8.64
CA ILE A 100 5.66 -15.51 -7.92
C ILE A 100 4.53 -16.27 -8.64
N CYS A 101 3.46 -15.57 -9.05
CA CYS A 101 2.37 -16.18 -9.83
C CYS A 101 2.89 -16.82 -11.13
N PHE A 102 3.75 -16.13 -11.88
CA PHE A 102 4.38 -16.66 -13.09
C PHE A 102 5.19 -17.93 -12.78
N LYS A 103 6.00 -17.92 -11.72
CA LYS A 103 6.80 -19.08 -11.31
C LYS A 103 5.94 -20.28 -10.92
N ILE A 104 4.83 -20.06 -10.21
CA ILE A 104 3.87 -21.11 -9.84
C ILE A 104 3.25 -21.70 -11.10
N VAL A 105 2.68 -20.85 -11.97
CA VAL A 105 2.04 -21.31 -13.21
C VAL A 105 3.02 -22.12 -14.06
N ASN A 106 4.26 -21.64 -14.22
CA ASN A 106 5.26 -22.36 -15.00
C ASN A 106 5.64 -23.71 -14.36
N THR A 107 5.74 -23.77 -13.03
CA THR A 107 6.09 -25.00 -12.31
C THR A 107 4.98 -26.06 -12.39
N TYR A 108 3.71 -25.66 -12.28
CA TYR A 108 2.58 -26.59 -12.24
C TYR A 108 2.05 -26.98 -13.62
N TYR A 109 2.11 -26.06 -14.59
CA TYR A 109 1.55 -26.29 -15.93
C TYR A 109 2.61 -26.63 -16.99
N LYS A 110 3.91 -26.63 -16.64
CA LYS A 110 5.03 -26.87 -17.58
C LYS A 110 4.83 -26.12 -18.91
N ILE A 111 4.54 -24.82 -18.81
CA ILE A 111 4.25 -24.02 -20.00
C ILE A 111 5.55 -23.73 -20.78
N PHE A 112 6.72 -24.09 -20.25
CA PHE A 112 8.00 -24.18 -20.96
C PHE A 112 8.83 -25.38 -20.47
#